data_AF-A0A3D2UV31-F1
#
_entry.id   AF-A0A3D2UV31-F1
#
_cell.length_a   1.000
_cell.length_b   1.000
_cell.length_c   1.000
_cell.angle_alpha   90.00
_cell.angle_beta   90.00
_cell.angle_gamma   90.00
#
_symmetry.space_group_name_H-M   'P 1'
#
loop_
_entity.id
_entity.type
_entity.pdbx_description
1 polymer ?
#
loop_
_entity_poly.entity_id
_entity_poly.type
_entity_poly.pdbx_seq_one_letter_code
_entity_poly.pdbx_strand_id
1 'polypeptide(L)' 'HHPMRKRKLLLHKKEISKLIGKTQEKGCTLVPLKVYFKNGKAKVDLGICKAKKLYDKRAALKKRE' A
#
# COMPACT_ATOMS: atom_id res chain seq x y z
N HIS A 1 18.72 -16.07 7.42
CA HIS A 1 18.02 -14.80 7.13
C HIS A 1 16.56 -15.12 6.83
N HIS A 2 15.58 -14.57 7.56
CA HIS A 2 14.17 -14.90 7.30
C HIS A 2 13.59 -13.98 6.20
N PRO A 3 13.15 -14.50 5.05
CA PRO A 3 12.73 -13.68 3.90
C PRO A 3 11.50 -12.81 4.20
N MET A 4 10.55 -13.31 5.01
CA MET A 4 9.31 -12.58 5.37
C MET A 4 9.43 -11.70 6.63
N ARG A 5 10.63 -11.25 6.99
CA ARG A 5 10.81 -10.41 8.19
C ARG A 5 10.07 -9.08 8.05
N LYS A 6 9.26 -8.71 9.05
CA LYS A 6 8.66 -7.37 9.13
C LYS A 6 9.76 -6.31 9.21
N ARG A 7 9.80 -5.39 8.24
CA ARG A 7 10.75 -4.26 8.21
C ARG A 7 10.03 -2.98 8.65
N LYS A 8 10.64 -2.23 9.57
CA LYS A 8 10.12 -0.91 9.96
C LYS A 8 10.37 0.08 8.81
N LEU A 9 9.35 0.84 8.45
CA LEU A 9 9.46 1.92 7.48
C LEU A 9 9.82 3.22 8.20
N LEU A 10 10.67 4.04 7.58
CA LEU A 10 11.10 5.32 8.11
C LEU A 10 10.30 6.42 7.42
N LEU A 11 9.39 7.06 8.16
CA LEU A 11 8.56 8.18 7.71
C LEU A 11 8.60 9.31 8.74
N HIS A 12 8.19 10.52 8.33
CA HIS A 12 8.04 11.62 9.28
C HIS A 12 6.82 11.41 10.19
N LYS A 13 6.88 11.92 11.43
CA LYS A 13 5.80 11.79 12.42
C LYS A 13 4.43 12.24 11.87
N LYS A 14 4.39 13.36 11.16
CA LYS A 14 3.16 13.90 10.53
C LYS A 14 2.58 12.93 9.48
N GLU A 15 3.44 12.28 8.70
CA GLU A 15 3.01 11.32 7.68
C GLU A 15 2.44 10.05 8.32
N ILE A 16 3.07 9.55 9.37
CA ILE A 16 2.58 8.39 10.14
C ILE A 16 1.18 8.66 10.67
N SER A 17 0.94 9.80 11.33
CA SER A 17 -0.39 10.17 11.83
C SER A 17 -1.43 10.24 10.70
N LYS A 18 -1.06 10.82 9.55
CA LYS A 18 -1.94 10.91 8.37
C LYS A 18 -2.29 9.53 7.81
N LEU A 19 -1.32 8.63 7.71
CA LEU A 19 -1.53 7.26 7.22
C LEU A 19 -2.37 6.43 8.18
N ILE A 20 -2.17 6.59 9.50
CA ILE A 20 -2.98 5.91 10.52
C ILE A 20 -4.44 6.33 10.41
N GLY A 21 -4.73 7.64 10.34
CA GLY A 21 -6.10 8.13 10.18
C GLY A 21 -6.78 7.57 8.94
N LYS A 22 -6.08 7.57 7.80
CA LYS A 22 -6.61 7.01 6.54
C LYS A 22 -6.76 5.50 6.54
N THR A 23 -5.94 4.76 7.28
CA THR A 23 -6.05 3.29 7.37
C THR A 23 -7.19 2.87 8.31
N GLN A 24 -7.58 3.74 9.25
CA GLN A 24 -8.75 3.53 10.10
C GLN A 24 -10.07 3.74 9.35
N GLU A 25 -10.08 4.51 8.25
CA GLU A 25 -11.24 4.62 7.38
C GLU A 25 -11.62 3.25 6.78
N LYS A 26 -12.89 2.86 6.92
CA LYS A 26 -13.37 1.54 6.48
C LYS A 26 -13.09 1.31 4.99
N GLY A 27 -12.32 0.27 4.70
CA GLY A 27 -12.04 -0.21 3.35
C GLY A 27 -10.80 0.39 2.68
N CYS A 28 -10.04 1.22 3.39
CA CYS A 28 -8.74 1.72 2.93
C CYS A 28 -7.60 0.79 3.42
N THR A 29 -6.62 0.53 2.56
CA THR A 29 -5.48 -0.32 2.87
C THR A 29 -4.21 0.28 2.28
N LEU A 30 -3.11 0.23 3.05
CA LEU A 30 -1.80 0.70 2.61
C LEU A 30 -1.09 -0.42 1.84
N VAL A 31 -0.67 -0.15 0.59
CA VAL A 31 0.01 -1.12 -0.28
C VAL A 31 1.32 -0.54 -0.83
N PRO A 32 2.37 -1.36 -1.01
CA PRO A 32 3.57 -0.92 -1.71
C PRO A 32 3.30 -0.82 -3.22
N LEU A 33 3.77 0.26 -3.84
CA LEU A 33 3.67 0.48 -5.28
C LEU A 33 4.97 0.12 -5.99
N LYS A 34 6.08 0.63 -5.47
CA LYS A 34 7.41 0.44 -6.06
C LYS A 34 8.45 0.37 -4.96
N VAL A 35 9.49 -0.43 -5.20
CA VAL A 35 10.72 -0.43 -4.42
C VAL A 35 11.82 0.07 -5.33
N TYR A 36 12.58 1.06 -4.88
CA TYR A 36 13.67 1.65 -5.65
C TYR A 36 14.86 1.95 -4.76
N PHE A 37 16.04 2.02 -5.37
CA PHE A 37 17.26 2.35 -4.64
C PHE A 37 17.60 3.83 -4.86
N LYS A 38 17.88 4.55 -3.77
CA LYS A 38 18.37 5.93 -3.82
C LYS A 38 19.47 6.09 -2.77
N ASN A 39 20.64 6.57 -3.21
CA ASN A 39 21.81 6.80 -2.35
C ASN A 39 22.19 5.55 -1.52
N GLY A 40 22.21 4.37 -2.16
CA GLY A 40 22.51 3.10 -1.50
C GLY A 40 21.43 2.59 -0.52
N LYS A 41 20.28 3.26 -0.41
CA LYS A 41 19.17 2.86 0.46
C LYS A 41 17.97 2.40 -0.36
N ALA A 42 17.34 1.31 0.05
CA ALA A 42 16.06 0.89 -0.49
C ALA A 42 14.95 1.80 0.04
N LYS A 43 14.22 2.43 -0.88
CA LYS A 43 13.03 3.23 -0.63
C LYS A 43 11.80 2.51 -1.20
N VAL A 44 10.66 2.75 -0.56
CA VAL A 44 9.39 2.13 -0.93
C VAL A 44 8.36 3.23 -1.10
N ASP A 45 7.73 3.29 -2.26
CA ASP A 45 6.56 4.13 -2.49
C ASP A 45 5.31 3.39 -2.01
N LEU A 46 4.47 4.09 -1.25
CA LEU A 46 3.25 3.54 -0.65
C LEU A 46 2.02 4.22 -1.25
N GLY A 47 0.99 3.44 -1.52
CA GLY A 47 -0.31 3.90 -1.97
C GLY A 47 -1.39 3.52 -0.97
N ILE A 48 -2.40 4.38 -0.83
CA ILE A 48 -3.62 4.05 -0.10
C ILE A 48 -4.64 3.64 -1.13
N CYS A 49 -5.13 2.41 -1.02
CA CYS A 49 -6.06 1.84 -1.97
C CYS A 49 -7.34 1.44 -1.26
N LYS A 50 -8.46 1.58 -1.97
CA LYS A 50 -9.74 1.04 -1.55
C LYS A 50 -10.00 -0.25 -2.31
N ALA A 51 -10.39 -1.32 -1.61
CA ALA A 51 -10.75 -2.56 -2.26
C ALA A 51 -11.98 -2.37 -3.15
N LYS A 52 -11.92 -2.86 -4.39
CA LYS A 52 -13.10 -2.92 -5.27
C LYS A 52 -14.12 -3.91 -4.73
N LYS A 53 -15.40 -3.56 -4.79
CA LYS A 53 -16.49 -4.48 -4.41
C LYS A 53 -16.51 -5.68 -5.37
N LEU A 54 -17.01 -6.83 -4.90
CA LEU A 54 -17.07 -8.06 -5.70
C LEU A 54 -17.87 -7.87 -7.01
N TYR A 55 -18.91 -7.03 -7.00
CA TYR A 55 -19.69 -6.73 -8.21
C TYR A 55 -18.83 -6.03 -9.29
N ASP A 56 -17.99 -5.06 -8.90
CA ASP A 56 -17.08 -4.36 -9.81
C ASP A 56 -16.05 -5.30 -10.43
N LYS A 57 -15.62 -6.34 -9.69
CA LYS A 57 -14.69 -7.34 -10.19
C LYS A 57 -15.31 -8.19 -11.30
N ARG A 58 -16.59 -8.57 -11.18
CA ARG A 58 -17.31 -9.35 -12.21
C ARG A 58 -17.43 -8.56 -13.51
N ALA A 59 -17.80 -7.28 -13.44
CA ALA A 59 -17.90 -6.42 -14.62
C ALA A 59 -16.54 -6.18 -15.29
N ALA A 60 -15.46 -6.04 -14.50
CA ALA A 60 -14.11 -5.87 -15.02
C ALA A 60 -13.55 -7.14 -15.67
N LEU A 61 -13.85 -8.33 -15.13
CA LEU A 61 -13.47 -9.62 -15.73
C LEU A 61 -14.15 -9.79 -17.09
N LYS A 62 -15.47 -9.54 -17.17
CA LYS A 62 -16.25 -9.65 -18.42
C LYS A 62 -15.81 -8.68 -19.53
N LYS A 63 -15.16 -7.55 -19.19
CA LYS A 63 -14.62 -6.60 -20.18
C LYS A 63 -13.22 -6.96 -20.68
N ARG A 64 -12.53 -7.86 -19.98
CA ARG A 64 -11.14 -8.24 -20.27
C ARG A 64 -11.05 -9.52 -21.11
N GLU A 65 -12.06 -10.38 -21.02
CA GLU A 65 -12.32 -11.51 -21.93
C GLU A 65 -13.13 -11.03 -23.14
#